data_AF-A0A7C9D1C8-F1
#
_entry.id   AF-A0A7C9D1C8-F1
#
_cell.length_a   1.000
_cell.length_b   1.000
_cell.length_c   1.000
_cell.angle_alpha   90.00
_cell.angle_beta   90.00
_cell.angle_gamma   90.00
#
_symmetry.space_group_name_H-M   'P 1'
#
loop_
_entity.id
_entity.type
_entity.pdbx_description
1 polymer ?
#
loop_
_entity_poly.entity_id
_entity_poly.type
_entity_poly.pdbx_seq_one_letter_code
_entity_poly.pdbx_strand_id
1 'polypeptide(L)'
;ESGRPDDFYTKWRWQPKHCNLPRFDAKFMLEKLKNKRVVFVGDSIGRNQWESLLCMLASAIPDQKRIYEVNGNPITKHKGYLVFKFEDYNLTVEYYRSPFLIQQAR
;
A
#
# COMPACT_ATOMS: atom_id res chain seq x y z
N GLU A 1 -0.18 -16.76 10.64
CA GLU A 1 -0.62 -17.22 9.30
C GLU A 1 0.44 -17.94 8.45
N SER A 2 1.74 -17.86 8.75
CA SER A 2 2.76 -18.67 8.03
C SER A 2 3.79 -19.36 8.94
N GLY A 3 3.45 -19.56 10.21
CA GLY A 3 4.24 -20.38 11.14
C GLY A 3 5.42 -19.70 11.84
N ARG A 4 5.74 -18.43 11.55
CA ARG A 4 6.80 -17.71 12.27
C ARG A 4 6.38 -17.40 13.73
N PRO A 5 7.13 -17.85 14.75
CA PRO A 5 6.73 -17.72 16.15
C PRO A 5 7.19 -16.42 16.83
N ASP A 6 8.25 -15.78 16.33
CA ASP A 6 8.80 -14.55 16.91
C ASP A 6 8.18 -13.28 16.29
N ASP A 7 8.08 -12.19 17.06
CA ASP A 7 7.50 -10.91 16.62
C ASP A 7 8.48 -9.72 16.73
N PHE A 8 9.69 -9.93 17.27
CA PHE A 8 10.64 -8.85 17.57
C PHE A 8 11.06 -8.05 16.33
N TYR A 9 11.09 -8.68 15.16
CA TYR A 9 11.37 -8.00 13.89
C TYR A 9 10.39 -6.86 13.59
N THR A 10 9.18 -6.89 14.13
CA THR A 10 8.16 -5.83 13.96
C THR A 10 8.42 -4.58 14.82
N LYS A 11 9.36 -4.65 15.77
CA LYS A 11 9.63 -3.57 16.73
C LYS A 11 10.74 -2.62 16.27
N TRP A 12 11.44 -2.95 15.18
CA TRP A 12 12.49 -2.10 14.64
C TRP A 12 11.93 -0.84 13.98
N ARG A 13 12.60 0.29 14.20
CA ARG A 13 12.35 1.55 13.51
C ARG A 13 13.67 2.11 13.01
N TRP A 14 13.66 2.57 11.76
CA TRP A 14 14.78 3.34 11.21
C TRP A 14 14.89 4.71 11.87
N GLN A 15 16.10 5.10 12.30
CA GLN A 15 16.39 6.39 12.92
C GLN A 15 17.44 7.14 12.09
N PRO A 16 17.08 8.24 11.42
CA PRO A 16 18.04 9.09 10.74
C PRO A 16 19.04 9.72 11.72
N LYS A 17 20.26 10.01 11.24
CA LYS A 17 21.35 10.57 12.06
C LYS A 17 21.07 11.99 12.56
N HIS A 18 20.34 12.79 11.79
CA HIS A 18 20.23 14.25 12.02
C HIS A 18 18.81 14.72 12.35
N CYS A 19 17.83 13.82 12.42
CA CYS A 19 16.45 14.17 12.73
C CYS A 19 15.68 12.97 13.24
N ASN A 20 14.54 13.23 13.90
CA ASN A 20 13.57 12.21 14.23
C ASN A 20 12.52 12.14 13.13
N LEU A 21 12.20 10.92 12.66
CA LEU A 21 11.07 10.74 11.78
C LEU A 21 9.77 10.99 12.55
N PRO A 22 8.84 11.81 12.01
CA PRO A 22 7.55 12.01 12.65
C PRO A 22 6.81 10.66 12.74
N ARG A 23 6.01 10.50 13.79
CA ARG A 23 5.14 9.33 13.90
C ARG A 23 4.18 9.33 12.72
N PHE A 24 4.02 8.18 12.09
CA PHE A 24 3.06 8.02 11.00
C PHE A 24 1.64 8.29 11.49
N ASP A 25 0.92 9.14 10.77
CA ASP A 25 -0.50 9.46 10.98
C ASP A 25 -1.26 9.15 9.69
N ALA A 26 -2.00 8.05 9.72
CA ALA A 26 -2.79 7.56 8.59
C ALA A 26 -3.89 8.56 8.18
N LYS A 27 -4.55 9.21 9.14
CA LYS A 27 -5.63 10.17 8.86
C LYS A 27 -5.08 11.42 8.19
N PHE A 28 -3.96 11.94 8.70
CA PHE A 28 -3.27 13.06 8.06
C PHE A 28 -2.87 12.73 6.62
N MET A 29 -2.32 11.54 6.38
CA MET A 29 -1.94 11.12 5.04
C MET A 29 -3.15 10.96 4.10
N LEU A 30 -4.24 10.36 4.58
CA LEU A 30 -5.49 10.22 3.82
C LEU A 30 -6.06 11.59 3.41
N GLU A 31 -6.10 12.57 4.32
CA GLU A 31 -6.53 13.95 4.01
C GLU A 31 -5.62 14.60 2.96
N LYS A 32 -4.30 14.43 3.05
CA LYS A 32 -3.36 14.95 2.04
C LYS A 32 -3.49 14.29 0.67
N LEU A 33 -3.97 13.05 0.65
CA LEU A 33 -4.18 12.24 -0.55
C LEU A 33 -5.63 12.28 -1.06
N LYS A 34 -6.51 13.05 -0.41
CA LYS A 34 -7.91 13.18 -0.82
C LYS A 34 -8.04 13.60 -2.28
N ASN A 35 -8.92 12.94 -3.02
CA ASN A 35 -9.14 13.13 -4.47
C ASN A 35 -7.89 12.90 -5.35
N LYS A 36 -6.93 12.09 -4.89
CA LYS A 36 -5.73 11.76 -5.66
C LYS A 36 -5.65 10.28 -5.97
N ARG A 37 -4.72 9.96 -6.86
CA ARG A 37 -4.35 8.60 -7.23
C ARG A 37 -2.87 8.39 -6.91
N VAL A 38 -2.57 7.36 -6.13
CA VAL A 38 -1.21 6.92 -5.80
C VAL A 38 -0.96 5.61 -6.53
N VAL A 39 0.12 5.55 -7.31
CA VAL A 39 0.43 4.38 -8.13
C VAL A 39 1.82 3.86 -7.83
N PHE A 40 1.92 2.58 -7.51
CA PHE A 40 3.16 1.82 -7.43
C PHE A 40 3.35 1.05 -8.72
N VAL A 41 4.44 1.31 -9.44
CA VAL A 41 4.78 0.62 -10.68
C VAL A 41 6.10 -0.10 -10.49
N GLY A 42 6.12 -1.41 -10.70
CA GLY A 42 7.35 -2.17 -10.55
C GLY A 42 7.16 -3.68 -10.44
N ASP A 43 8.10 -4.30 -9.73
CA ASP A 43 8.16 -5.73 -9.48
C ASP A 43 7.47 -6.13 -8.16
N SER A 44 7.82 -7.30 -7.63
CA SER A 44 7.30 -7.81 -6.37
C SER A 44 7.67 -6.96 -5.15
N ILE A 45 8.79 -6.23 -5.17
CA ILE A 45 9.16 -5.33 -4.06
C ILE A 45 8.23 -4.12 -4.05
N GLY A 46 7.96 -3.54 -5.22
CA GLY A 46 6.98 -2.47 -5.36
C GLY A 46 5.59 -2.90 -4.89
N ARG A 47 5.21 -4.15 -5.16
CA ARG A 47 3.97 -4.73 -4.62
C ARG A 47 3.96 -4.80 -3.10
N ASN A 48 5.05 -5.28 -2.48
CA ASN A 48 5.13 -5.36 -1.02
C ASN A 48 5.00 -3.98 -0.36
N GLN A 49 5.61 -2.95 -0.96
CA GLN A 49 5.48 -1.56 -0.49
C GLN A 49 4.05 -1.04 -0.63
N TRP A 50 3.38 -1.35 -1.75
CA TRP A 50 1.98 -1.03 -1.98
C TRP A 50 1.06 -1.68 -0.93
N GLU A 51 1.21 -2.99 -0.67
CA GLU A 51 0.42 -3.69 0.37
C GLU A 51 0.68 -3.12 1.76
N SER A 52 1.94 -2.79 2.08
CA SER A 52 2.31 -2.13 3.34
C SER A 52 1.60 -0.79 3.52
N LEU A 53 1.63 0.09 2.50
CA LEU A 53 0.95 1.38 2.56
C LEU A 53 -0.57 1.21 2.65
N LEU A 54 -1.14 0.27 1.90
CA LEU A 54 -2.56 -0.03 1.93
C LEU A 54 -3.02 -0.36 3.36
N CYS A 55 -2.33 -1.27 4.05
CA CYS A 55 -2.62 -1.63 5.44
C CYS A 55 -2.44 -0.46 6.41
N MET A 56 -1.38 0.34 6.23
CA MET A 56 -1.15 1.52 7.07
C MET A 56 -2.28 2.54 6.97
N LEU A 57 -2.79 2.81 5.76
CA LEU A 57 -3.91 3.72 5.54
C LEU A 57 -5.23 3.11 6.05
N ALA A 58 -5.45 1.82 5.81
CA ALA A 58 -6.66 1.12 6.24
C ALA A 58 -6.86 1.16 7.76
N SER A 59 -5.77 1.26 8.54
CA SER A 59 -5.84 1.38 10.00
C SER A 59 -6.62 2.60 10.52
N ALA A 60 -6.77 3.66 9.71
CA ALA A 60 -7.54 4.85 10.06
C ALA A 60 -9.00 4.81 9.58
N ILE A 61 -9.43 3.75 8.91
CA ILE A 61 -10.80 3.60 8.41
C ILE A 61 -11.56 2.64 9.33
N PRO A 62 -12.59 3.10 10.07
CA PRO A 62 -13.36 2.22 10.94
C PRO A 62 -14.17 1.17 10.17
N ASP A 63 -14.81 1.58 9.06
CA ASP A 63 -15.58 0.68 8.21
C ASP A 63 -14.74 0.18 7.03
N GLN A 64 -14.18 -1.00 7.20
CA GLN A 64 -13.34 -1.64 6.18
C GLN A 64 -14.10 -1.95 4.88
N LYS A 65 -15.45 -1.97 4.88
CA LYS A 65 -16.25 -2.14 3.64
C LYS A 65 -16.11 -0.96 2.68
N ARG A 66 -15.71 0.20 3.20
CA ARG A 66 -15.43 1.42 2.41
C ARG A 66 -14.04 1.41 1.77
N ILE A 67 -13.28 0.33 1.98
CA ILE A 67 -12.06 0.01 1.28
C ILE A 67 -12.30 -1.23 0.42
N TYR A 68 -12.20 -1.09 -0.89
CA TYR A 68 -12.48 -2.20 -1.81
C TYR A 68 -11.64 -2.12 -3.07
N GLU A 69 -11.38 -3.29 -3.66
CA GLU A 69 -10.78 -3.36 -4.99
C GLU A 69 -11.86 -3.05 -6.04
N VAL A 70 -11.59 -2.09 -6.93
CA VAL A 70 -12.58 -1.52 -7.84
C VAL A 70 -13.13 -2.53 -8.85
N ASN A 71 -12.35 -3.53 -9.24
CA ASN A 71 -12.71 -4.56 -10.20
C ASN A 71 -13.17 -5.86 -9.52
N GLY A 72 -13.27 -5.90 -8.19
CA GLY A 72 -13.59 -7.11 -7.42
C GLY A 72 -12.48 -8.17 -7.44
N ASN A 73 -11.26 -7.83 -7.87
CA ASN A 73 -10.16 -8.77 -7.93
C ASN A 73 -9.60 -9.04 -6.52
N PRO A 74 -9.51 -10.30 -6.07
CA PRO A 74 -8.90 -10.62 -4.78
C PRO A 74 -7.39 -10.31 -4.81
N ILE A 75 -6.74 -10.03 -3.69
CA ILE A 75 -5.27 -9.85 -3.67
C ILE A 75 -4.58 -11.22 -3.86
N THR A 76 -4.28 -11.60 -5.11
CA THR A 76 -3.55 -12.84 -5.44
C THR A 76 -2.31 -12.54 -6.29
N LYS A 77 -1.54 -13.58 -6.70
CA LYS A 77 -0.37 -13.45 -7.60
C LYS A 77 -0.80 -13.03 -9.02
N HIS A 78 -1.26 -11.80 -9.14
CA HIS A 78 -1.81 -11.24 -10.38
C HIS A 78 -0.71 -10.84 -11.36
N LYS A 79 -0.94 -11.18 -12.63
CA LYS A 79 -0.36 -10.50 -13.78
C LYS A 79 -1.33 -9.36 -14.13
N GLY A 80 -0.92 -8.10 -13.94
CA GLY A 80 -1.78 -6.95 -14.23
C GLY A 80 -1.67 -5.85 -13.19
N TYR A 81 -2.81 -5.25 -12.86
CA TYR A 81 -2.92 -4.14 -11.93
C TYR A 81 -4.01 -4.39 -10.87
N LEU A 82 -3.87 -3.77 -9.70
CA LEU A 82 -4.82 -3.78 -8.59
C LEU A 82 -5.15 -2.35 -8.22
N VAL A 83 -6.44 -2.03 -8.06
CA VAL A 83 -6.91 -0.68 -7.71
C VAL A 83 -7.75 -0.75 -6.46
N PHE A 84 -7.20 -0.28 -5.33
CA PHE A 84 -7.95 -0.18 -4.09
C PHE A 84 -8.45 1.24 -3.88
N LYS A 85 -9.76 1.38 -3.62
CA LYS A 85 -10.41 2.66 -3.38
C LYS A 85 -10.71 2.85 -1.90
N PHE A 86 -10.33 4.00 -1.37
CA PHE A 86 -10.76 4.52 -0.07
C PHE A 86 -11.90 5.50 -0.31
N GLU A 87 -13.13 5.03 -0.14
CA GLU A 87 -14.33 5.74 -0.59
C GLU A 87 -14.46 7.15 0.02
N ASP A 88 -14.25 7.27 1.34
CA ASP A 88 -14.41 8.53 2.10
C ASP A 88 -13.48 9.65 1.67
N TYR A 89 -12.32 9.28 1.11
CA TYR A 89 -11.30 10.21 0.66
C TYR A 89 -11.27 10.34 -0.85
N ASN A 90 -12.09 9.56 -1.56
CA ASN A 90 -12.03 9.41 -3.02
C ASN A 90 -10.57 9.23 -3.51
N LEU A 91 -9.82 8.40 -2.78
CA LEU A 91 -8.41 8.08 -3.03
C LEU A 91 -8.33 6.69 -3.66
N THR A 92 -7.49 6.52 -4.67
CA THR A 92 -7.09 5.20 -5.15
C THR A 92 -5.61 4.94 -4.89
N VAL A 93 -5.30 3.74 -4.39
CA VAL A 93 -3.94 3.24 -4.16
C VAL A 93 -3.74 2.01 -5.02
N GLU A 94 -2.89 2.13 -6.02
CA GLU A 94 -2.85 1.22 -7.16
C GLU A 94 -1.49 0.57 -7.30
N TYR A 95 -1.46 -0.68 -7.76
CA TYR A 95 -0.24 -1.37 -8.14
C TYR A 95 -0.32 -1.84 -9.58
N TYR A 96 0.70 -1.52 -10.37
CA TYR A 96 0.87 -1.99 -11.75
C TYR A 96 2.13 -2.83 -11.85
N ARG A 97 1.97 -4.08 -12.28
CA ARG A 97 3.10 -4.98 -12.51
C ARG A 97 3.85 -4.57 -13.78
N SER A 98 5.02 -3.98 -13.61
CA SER A 98 5.99 -3.71 -14.67
C SER A 98 7.41 -3.98 -14.13
N PRO A 99 7.86 -5.25 -14.13
CA PRO A 99 9.09 -5.64 -13.44
C PRO A 99 10.34 -4.89 -13.90
N PHE A 100 10.38 -4.51 -15.17
CA PHE A 100 11.51 -3.79 -15.76
C PHE A 100 11.17 -2.34 -16.13
N LEU A 101 9.97 -1.87 -15.80
CA LEU A 101 9.41 -0.55 -16.13
C LEU A 101 9.26 -0.27 -17.64
N ILE A 102 10.00 -0.96 -18.50
CA ILE A 102 9.92 -0.93 -19.96
C ILE A 102 9.07 -2.09 -20.49
N GLN A 103 8.64 -1.97 -21.76
CA GLN A 103 8.02 -3.06 -22.48
C GLN A 103 9.03 -4.21 -22.63
N GLN A 104 8.65 -5.40 -22.16
CA GLN A 104 9.39 -6.61 -22.47
C GLN A 104 9.21 -6.90 -23.96
N ALA A 105 10.31 -6.95 -24.71
CA ALA A 105 10.30 -7.55 -26.04
C ALA A 105 9.80 -9.00 -25.91
N ARG A 106 8.90 -9.37 -26.82
CA ARG A 106 8.18 -10.63 -26.79
C ARG A 106 9.11 -11.82 -27.02
#